data_AF-A0A3A1YIY3-F1
#
_entry.id   AF-A0A3A1YIY3-F1
#
_cell.length_a   1.000
_cell.length_b   1.000
_cell.length_c   1.000
_cell.angle_alpha   90.00
_cell.angle_beta   90.00
_cell.angle_gamma   90.00
#
_symmetry.space_group_name_H-M   'P 1'
#
loop_
_entity.id
_entity.type
_entity.pdbx_description
1 polymer ?
#
loop_
_entity_poly.entity_id
_entity_poly.type
_entity_poly.pdbx_seq_one_letter_code
_entity_poly.pdbx_strand_id
1 'polypeptide(L)'
;MDKLDAMQRLIVAEIKGSVLNAEVEKKIDKLVNTTNHHRHKLDELTYKINKLLLVLNELHIHGTNLERSYTVKEVADMLGVAYTTFLSRIYANKYIQPHKVGSRPYYYAKDIAILKEQTKELQGHAELQRPGETSKG
;
A
#
# COMPACT_ATOMS: atom_id res chain seq x y z
N MET A 1 39.95 -23.18 48.30
CA MET A 1 38.75 -22.47 47.82
C MET A 1 37.55 -23.20 48.38
N ASP A 2 36.72 -22.52 49.15
CA ASP A 2 35.55 -23.12 49.78
C ASP A 2 34.48 -23.43 48.74
N LYS A 3 33.70 -24.49 48.97
CA LYS A 3 32.56 -24.86 48.08
C LYS A 3 31.56 -23.71 47.93
N LEU A 4 31.44 -22.87 48.95
CA LEU A 4 30.62 -21.67 48.94
C LEU A 4 31.10 -20.63 47.91
N ASP A 5 32.42 -20.40 47.84
CA ASP A 5 33.02 -19.44 46.90
C ASP A 5 32.83 -19.90 45.45
N ALA A 6 32.90 -21.21 45.20
CA ALA A 6 32.69 -21.78 43.87
C ALA A 6 31.23 -21.62 43.41
N MET A 7 30.26 -21.87 44.30
CA MET A 7 28.84 -21.67 44.01
C MET A 7 28.52 -20.20 43.75
N GLN A 8 29.09 -19.28 44.54
CA GLN A 8 28.86 -17.86 44.38
C GLN A 8 29.38 -17.34 43.04
N ARG A 9 30.55 -17.81 42.57
CA ARG A 9 31.07 -17.47 41.24
C ARG A 9 30.18 -17.97 40.10
N LEU A 10 29.63 -19.18 40.23
CA LEU A 10 28.72 -19.77 39.25
C LEU A 10 27.42 -18.96 39.14
N ILE A 11 26.78 -18.64 40.27
CA ILE A 11 25.56 -17.84 40.32
C ILE A 11 25.81 -16.44 39.73
N VAL A 12 26.93 -15.80 40.07
CA VAL A 12 27.28 -14.47 39.51
C VAL A 12 27.54 -14.54 38.00
N ALA A 13 28.16 -15.61 37.50
CA ALA A 13 28.38 -15.79 36.07
C ALA A 13 27.06 -15.98 35.31
N GLU A 14 26.12 -16.75 35.88
CA GLU A 14 24.80 -17.01 35.30
C GLU A 14 23.92 -15.75 35.29
N ILE A 15 23.92 -14.98 36.39
CA ILE A 15 23.24 -13.67 36.45
C ILE A 15 23.85 -12.68 35.45
N LYS A 16 25.18 -12.63 35.32
CA LYS A 16 25.83 -11.76 34.31
C LYS A 16 25.47 -12.18 32.88
N GLY A 17 25.40 -13.47 32.60
CA GLY A 17 24.99 -13.99 31.30
C GLY A 17 23.55 -13.63 30.94
N SER A 18 22.61 -13.76 31.88
CA SER A 18 21.20 -13.42 31.65
C SER A 18 20.98 -11.93 31.44
N VAL A 19 21.65 -11.07 32.22
CA VAL A 19 21.62 -9.62 32.06
C VAL A 19 22.21 -9.19 30.70
N LEU A 20 23.33 -9.80 30.30
CA LEU A 20 23.95 -9.53 29.00
C LEU A 20 23.02 -9.92 27.84
N ASN A 21 22.37 -11.08 27.92
CA ASN A 21 21.42 -11.54 26.90
C ASN A 21 20.23 -10.57 26.76
N ALA A 22 19.63 -10.15 27.88
CA ALA A 22 18.53 -9.19 27.86
C ALA A 22 18.93 -7.82 27.27
N GLU A 23 20.17 -7.39 27.50
CA GLU A 23 20.68 -6.14 26.92
C GLU A 23 21.02 -6.26 25.43
N VAL A 24 21.52 -7.42 25.00
CA VAL A 24 21.72 -7.74 23.57
C VAL A 24 20.38 -7.79 22.84
N GLU A 25 19.36 -8.44 23.40
CA GLU A 25 18.00 -8.47 22.84
C GLU A 25 17.43 -7.06 22.66
N LYS A 26 17.52 -6.20 23.68
CA LYS A 26 17.11 -4.79 23.57
C LYS A 26 17.84 -4.03 22.48
N LYS A 27 19.14 -4.28 22.28
CA LYS A 27 19.92 -3.66 21.21
C LYS A 27 19.50 -4.17 19.83
N ILE A 28 19.21 -5.47 19.70
CA ILE A 28 18.67 -6.07 18.47
C ILE A 28 17.31 -5.45 18.13
N ASP A 29 16.39 -5.36 19.09
CA ASP A 29 15.07 -4.76 18.88
C ASP A 29 15.18 -3.30 18.42
N LYS A 30 16.07 -2.52 19.05
CA LYS A 30 16.35 -1.14 18.65
C LYS A 30 16.91 -1.06 17.23
N LEU A 31 17.80 -1.98 16.85
CA LEU A 31 18.37 -2.06 15.50
C LEU A 31 17.31 -2.43 14.47
N VAL A 32 16.42 -3.38 14.78
CA VAL A 32 15.29 -3.77 13.92
C VAL A 32 14.34 -2.60 13.71
N ASN A 33 13.96 -1.90 14.78
CA ASN A 33 13.10 -0.73 14.69
C ASN A 33 13.74 0.40 13.86
N THR A 34 15.04 0.64 14.08
CA THR A 34 15.80 1.63 13.29
C THR A 34 15.87 1.23 11.82
N THR A 35 16.09 -0.05 11.52
CA THR A 35 16.14 -0.56 10.14
C THR A 35 14.78 -0.42 9.45
N ASN A 36 13.69 -0.76 10.14
CA ASN A 36 12.33 -0.62 9.61
C ASN A 36 11.98 0.85 9.33
N HIS A 37 12.38 1.77 10.21
CA HIS A 37 12.20 3.22 10.00
C HIS A 37 12.95 3.72 8.75
N HIS A 38 14.22 3.30 8.58
CA HIS A 38 14.99 3.68 7.40
C HIS A 38 14.44 3.04 6.12
N ARG A 39 13.96 1.79 6.17
CA ARG A 39 13.29 1.14 5.04
C ARG A 39 12.04 1.91 4.61
N HIS A 40 11.20 2.34 5.56
CA HIS A 40 10.03 3.16 5.26
C HIS A 40 10.41 4.49 4.58
N LYS A 41 11.48 5.15 5.06
CA LYS A 41 12.00 6.37 4.42
C LYS A 41 12.51 6.12 3.00
N LEU A 42 13.18 5.00 2.75
CA LEU A 42 13.62 4.60 1.41
C LEU A 42 12.42 4.39 0.48
N ASP A 43 11.38 3.68 0.93
CA ASP A 43 10.16 3.47 0.14
C ASP A 43 9.47 4.80 -0.22
N GLU A 44 9.45 5.75 0.72
CA GLU A 44 8.91 7.10 0.47
C GLU A 44 9.75 7.87 -0.57
N LEU A 45 11.08 7.77 -0.50
CA LEU A 45 11.99 8.38 -1.48
C LEU A 45 11.82 7.74 -2.86
N THR A 46 11.75 6.41 -2.96
CA THR A 46 11.50 5.69 -4.21
C THR A 46 10.17 6.13 -4.83
N TYR A 47 9.12 6.30 -4.02
CA TYR A 47 7.84 6.83 -4.51
C TYR A 47 7.96 8.26 -5.05
N LYS A 48 8.67 9.16 -4.34
CA LYS A 48 8.89 10.54 -4.79
C LYS A 48 9.73 10.59 -6.09
N ILE A 49 10.77 9.76 -6.20
CA ILE A 49 11.59 9.63 -7.41
C ILE A 49 10.72 9.14 -8.58
N ASN A 50 9.89 8.11 -8.38
CA ASN A 50 9.01 7.62 -9.43
C ASN A 50 8.00 8.68 -9.88
N LYS A 51 7.46 9.49 -8.95
CA LYS A 51 6.62 10.64 -9.30
C LYS A 51 7.36 11.72 -10.09
N LEU A 52 8.59 12.05 -9.71
CA LEU A 52 9.42 13.00 -10.44
C LEU A 52 9.78 12.48 -11.83
N LEU A 53 10.10 11.20 -11.97
CA LEU A 53 10.33 10.56 -13.25
C LEU A 53 9.08 10.63 -14.15
N LEU A 54 7.89 10.42 -13.59
CA LEU A 54 6.63 10.62 -14.33
C LEU A 54 6.48 12.07 -14.83
N VAL A 55 6.74 13.07 -13.99
CA VAL A 55 6.69 14.49 -14.39
C VAL A 55 7.76 14.83 -15.43
N LEU A 56 9.00 14.34 -15.26
CA LEU A 56 10.09 14.55 -16.23
C LEU A 56 9.78 13.90 -17.58
N ASN A 57 9.02 12.81 -17.57
CA ASN A 57 8.55 12.16 -18.78
C ASN A 57 7.44 12.96 -19.48
N GLU A 58 6.58 13.65 -18.71
CA GLU A 58 5.64 14.63 -19.26
C GLU A 58 6.35 15.89 -19.80
N LEU A 59 7.56 16.19 -19.33
CA LEU A 59 8.40 17.32 -19.78
C LEU A 59 9.35 16.98 -20.96
N HIS A 60 9.17 15.85 -21.65
CA HIS A 60 9.90 15.47 -22.87
C HIS A 60 11.42 15.28 -22.74
N ILE A 61 11.90 14.50 -21.77
CA ILE A 61 13.21 13.82 -21.94
C ILE A 61 12.99 12.62 -22.88
N HIS A 62 13.47 12.74 -24.12
CA HIS A 62 13.31 11.73 -25.17
C HIS A 62 13.92 10.38 -24.73
N GLY A 63 13.11 9.33 -24.62
CA GLY A 63 13.61 7.95 -24.46
C GLY A 63 12.71 6.98 -23.68
N THR A 64 11.78 7.45 -22.85
CA THR A 64 10.84 6.60 -22.12
C THR A 64 9.39 6.98 -22.43
N ASN A 65 8.57 6.01 -22.83
CA ASN A 65 7.12 6.16 -22.91
C ASN A 65 6.53 5.80 -21.54
N LEU A 66 6.51 6.73 -20.58
CA LEU A 66 5.79 6.53 -19.33
C LEU A 66 4.30 6.81 -19.57
N GLU A 67 3.50 5.74 -19.52
CA GLU A 67 2.05 5.83 -19.55
C GLU A 67 1.54 6.56 -18.29
N ARG A 68 0.57 7.46 -18.45
CA ARG A 68 -0.12 8.10 -17.31
C ARG A 68 -0.72 7.03 -16.41
N SER A 69 -0.51 7.19 -15.10
CA SER A 69 -1.02 6.31 -14.07
C SER A 69 -1.90 7.08 -13.09
N TYR A 70 -2.90 6.38 -12.56
CA TYR A 70 -3.90 6.92 -11.64
C TYR A 70 -3.98 6.02 -10.41
N THR A 71 -4.11 6.63 -9.23
CA THR A 71 -4.41 5.90 -8.01
C THR A 71 -5.81 5.27 -8.09
N VAL A 72 -6.04 4.20 -7.33
CA VAL A 72 -7.35 3.54 -7.26
C VAL A 72 -8.48 4.53 -6.89
N LYS A 73 -8.18 5.52 -6.05
CA LYS A 73 -9.15 6.55 -5.65
C LYS A 73 -9.48 7.50 -6.81
N GLU A 74 -8.48 8.02 -7.51
CA GLU A 74 -8.69 8.88 -8.68
C GLU A 74 -9.51 8.15 -9.75
N VAL A 75 -9.28 6.85 -9.94
CA VAL A 75 -10.09 6.05 -10.87
C VAL A 75 -11.54 5.90 -10.41
N ALA A 76 -11.78 5.62 -9.12
CA ALA A 76 -13.14 5.55 -8.59
C ALA A 76 -13.90 6.87 -8.81
N ASP A 77 -13.24 8.00 -8.54
CA ASP A 77 -13.79 9.34 -8.73
C ASP A 77 -14.07 9.62 -10.23
N MET A 78 -13.14 9.26 -11.12
CA MET A 78 -13.32 9.39 -12.58
C MET A 78 -14.48 8.56 -13.14
N LEU A 79 -14.77 7.41 -12.52
CA LEU A 79 -15.85 6.51 -12.93
C LEU A 79 -17.18 6.82 -12.23
N GLY A 80 -17.21 7.80 -11.32
CA GLY A 80 -18.41 8.15 -10.55
C GLY A 80 -18.85 7.05 -9.58
N VAL A 81 -17.93 6.20 -9.13
CA VAL A 81 -18.23 5.09 -8.21
C VAL A 81 -17.68 5.41 -6.82
N ALA A 82 -18.49 5.21 -5.78
CA ALA A 82 -18.02 5.36 -4.40
C ALA A 82 -16.78 4.48 -4.13
N TYR A 83 -15.71 5.09 -3.59
CA TYR A 83 -14.42 4.42 -3.41
C TYR A 83 -14.48 3.09 -2.65
N THR A 84 -15.32 3.01 -1.61
CA THR A 84 -15.51 1.77 -0.82
C THR A 84 -16.15 0.65 -1.64
N THR A 85 -17.16 0.99 -2.46
CA THR A 85 -17.79 0.05 -3.41
C THR A 85 -16.81 -0.37 -4.50
N PHE A 86 -16.01 0.57 -5.00
CA PHE A 86 -14.99 0.25 -6.01
C PHE A 86 -13.94 -0.73 -5.46
N LEU A 87 -13.45 -0.50 -4.24
CA LEU A 87 -12.53 -1.43 -3.55
C LEU A 87 -13.14 -2.81 -3.32
N SER A 88 -14.41 -2.89 -2.87
CA SER A 88 -15.04 -4.19 -2.62
C SER A 88 -15.17 -5.02 -3.90
N ARG A 89 -15.45 -4.38 -5.05
CA ARG A 89 -15.49 -5.02 -6.37
C ARG A 89 -14.12 -5.50 -6.82
N ILE A 90 -13.05 -4.75 -6.54
CA ILE A 90 -11.67 -5.18 -6.78
C ILE A 90 -11.34 -6.41 -5.91
N TYR A 91 -11.61 -6.37 -4.60
CA TYR A 91 -11.33 -7.50 -3.70
C TYR A 91 -12.13 -8.76 -4.04
N ALA A 92 -13.34 -8.61 -4.58
CA ALA A 92 -14.16 -9.70 -5.07
C ALA A 92 -13.75 -10.21 -6.46
N ASN A 93 -12.64 -9.72 -7.03
CA ASN A 93 -12.16 -10.01 -8.39
C ASN A 93 -13.19 -9.73 -9.50
N LYS A 94 -14.13 -8.80 -9.26
CA LYS A 94 -15.11 -8.40 -10.28
C LYS A 94 -14.54 -7.37 -11.25
N TYR A 95 -13.62 -6.52 -10.77
CA TYR A 95 -12.89 -5.54 -11.58
C TYR A 95 -11.46 -6.00 -11.82
N ILE A 96 -10.87 -5.52 -12.92
CA ILE A 96 -9.44 -5.78 -13.19
C ILE A 96 -8.59 -5.28 -12.01
N GLN A 97 -7.57 -6.05 -11.65
CA GLN A 97 -6.73 -5.73 -10.51
C GLN A 97 -5.80 -4.55 -10.84
N PRO A 98 -5.57 -3.64 -9.89
CA PRO A 98 -4.60 -2.58 -10.08
C PRO A 98 -3.19 -3.15 -10.16
N HIS A 99 -2.36 -2.51 -10.98
CA HIS A 99 -0.92 -2.72 -10.99
C HIS A 99 -0.30 -2.30 -9.64
N LYS A 100 0.86 -2.86 -9.31
CA LYS A 100 1.58 -2.57 -8.07
C LYS A 100 2.99 -2.09 -8.37
N VAL A 101 3.34 -0.93 -7.83
CA VAL A 101 4.72 -0.45 -7.73
C VAL A 101 5.01 -0.39 -6.24
N GLY A 102 5.76 -1.37 -5.73
CA GLY A 102 5.88 -1.63 -4.30
C GLY A 102 4.54 -1.97 -3.65
N SER A 103 4.18 -1.25 -2.59
CA SER A 103 2.92 -1.43 -1.85
C SER A 103 1.74 -0.60 -2.38
N ARG A 104 1.95 0.24 -3.41
CA ARG A 104 0.94 1.20 -3.87
C ARG A 104 0.22 0.68 -5.12
N PRO A 105 -1.12 0.47 -5.07
CA PRO A 105 -1.91 0.08 -6.22
C PRO A 105 -2.24 1.27 -7.13
N TYR A 106 -2.20 1.06 -8.44
CA TYR A 106 -2.54 2.06 -9.46
C TYR A 106 -3.07 1.41 -10.75
N TYR A 107 -3.67 2.22 -11.63
CA TYR A 107 -4.10 1.82 -12.97
C TYR A 107 -3.41 2.68 -14.02
N TYR A 108 -3.12 2.10 -15.18
CA TYR A 108 -2.69 2.88 -16.35
C TYR A 108 -3.90 3.45 -17.09
N ALA A 109 -3.66 4.48 -17.91
CA ALA A 109 -4.70 5.09 -18.73
C ALA A 109 -5.46 4.08 -19.62
N LYS A 110 -4.78 3.03 -20.11
CA LYS A 110 -5.39 1.97 -20.93
C LYS A 110 -6.41 1.12 -20.17
N ASP A 111 -6.22 0.95 -18.86
CA ASP A 111 -7.08 0.14 -18.01
C ASP A 111 -8.44 0.81 -17.77
N ILE A 112 -8.49 2.14 -17.91
CA ILE A 112 -9.69 2.94 -17.64
C ILE A 112 -10.83 2.58 -18.59
N ALA A 113 -10.55 2.25 -19.85
CA ALA A 113 -11.59 1.84 -20.80
C ALA A 113 -12.29 0.53 -20.37
N ILE A 114 -11.51 -0.42 -19.86
CA ILE A 114 -12.02 -1.70 -19.35
C ILE A 114 -12.83 -1.45 -18.07
N LEU A 115 -12.31 -0.63 -17.15
CA LEU A 115 -13.00 -0.30 -15.90
C LEU A 115 -14.28 0.49 -16.12
N LYS A 116 -14.35 1.36 -17.14
CA LYS A 116 -15.59 2.02 -17.56
C LYS A 116 -16.66 0.98 -17.91
N GLU A 117 -16.31 -0.05 -18.69
CA GLU A 117 -17.24 -1.12 -19.03
C GLU A 117 -17.70 -1.89 -17.78
N GLN A 118 -16.76 -2.28 -16.92
CA GLN A 118 -17.05 -3.04 -15.70
C GLN A 118 -17.89 -2.25 -14.68
N THR A 119 -17.82 -0.93 -14.68
CA THR A 119 -18.56 -0.05 -13.75
C THR A 119 -19.92 0.39 -14.26
N LYS A 120 -20.28 0.11 -15.53
CA LYS A 120 -21.60 0.46 -16.09
C LYS A 120 -22.77 -0.06 -15.25
N GLU A 121 -22.63 -1.26 -14.67
CA GLU A 121 -23.64 -1.86 -13.77
C GLU A 121 -23.97 -0.96 -12.56
N LEU A 122 -23.03 -0.11 -12.13
CA LEU A 122 -23.19 0.80 -10.99
C LEU A 122 -23.61 2.21 -11.42
N GLN A 123 -23.35 2.58 -12.68
CA GLN A 123 -23.73 3.88 -13.24
C GLN A 123 -25.22 3.93 -13.62
N GLY A 124 -25.84 2.78 -13.92
CA GLY A 124 -27.26 2.67 -14.30
C GLY A 124 -28.30 2.84 -13.17
N HIS A 125 -27.88 2.93 -11.91
CA HIS A 125 -28.81 3.19 -10.79
C HIS A 125 -29.07 4.68 -10.52
N ALA A 126 -28.49 5.57 -11.33
CA ALA A 126 -28.78 7.01 -11.32
C ALA A 126 -29.82 7.43 -12.37
N GLU A 127 -30.36 6.50 -13.19
CA GLU A 127 -31.57 6.78 -13.95
C GLU A 127 -32.78 6.71 -13.01
N LEU A 128 -32.99 7.83 -12.32
CA LEU A 128 -34.24 8.18 -11.65
C LEU A 128 -35.41 7.78 -12.55
N GLN A 129 -36.26 6.86 -12.06
CA GLN A 129 -37.65 6.83 -12.49
C GLN A 129 -38.19 8.24 -12.31
N ARG A 130 -38.43 8.94 -13.42
CA ARG A 130 -39.20 10.18 -13.39
C ARG A 130 -40.63 9.79 -12.99
N PRO A 131 -41.18 10.29 -11.87
CA PRO A 131 -42.57 10.07 -11.55
C PRO A 131 -43.39 10.94 -12.50
N GLY A 132 -43.96 10.36 -13.55
CA GLY A 132 -44.78 11.15 -14.47
C GLY A 132 -45.15 10.59 -15.83
N GLU A 133 -45.16 9.27 -16.06
CA GLU A 133 -45.88 8.73 -17.23
C GLU A 133 -47.03 7.85 -16.77
N THR A 134 -48.17 8.51 -16.60
CA THR A 134 -49.50 7.91 -16.58
C THR A 134 -49.70 7.08 -17.85
N SER A 135 -49.70 5.75 -17.72
CA SER A 135 -50.28 4.90 -18.74
C SER A 135 -51.80 4.96 -18.61
N LYS A 136 -52.43 5.62 -19.59
CA LYS A 136 -53.88 5.64 -19.76
C LYS A 136 -54.35 4.21 -20.10
N GLY A 137 -55.27 3.71 -19.28
CA GLY A 137 -56.29 2.74 -19.73
C GLY A 137 -57.43 3.45 -20.43
#